data_AF-A0A966URI0-F1
#
_entry.id   AF-A0A966URI0-F1
#
_cell.length_a   1.000
_cell.length_b   1.000
_cell.length_c   1.000
_cell.angle_alpha   90.00
_cell.angle_beta   90.00
_cell.angle_gamma   90.00
#
_symmetry.space_group_name_H-M   'P 1'
#
loop_
_entity.id
_entity.type
_entity.pdbx_description
1 polymer ?
#
loop_
_entity_poly.entity_id
_entity_poly.type
_entity_poly.pdbx_seq_one_letter_code
_entity_poly.pdbx_strand_id
1 'polypeptide(L)'
;MAASDHLHPYQYKLFMQAKDLVNIEAGDTAGHGTLANNAWLRQRKLEQSKVRYSHEDKSLYDSIKEKGVMSPVGINLHKNQSGRVVERLSDGHHRTTAANDINPEMYIPVEYWGY
;
A
#
# COMPACT_ATOMS: atom_id res chain seq x y z
N MET A 1 2.60 27.93 -26.53
CA MET A 1 1.61 27.42 -25.56
C MET A 1 2.29 26.33 -24.75
N ALA A 2 2.59 26.60 -23.48
CA ALA A 2 3.21 25.62 -22.59
C ALA A 2 2.12 24.74 -21.97
N ALA A 3 2.10 23.46 -22.33
CA ALA A 3 1.22 22.44 -21.77
C ALA A 3 1.71 22.00 -20.37
N SER A 4 1.96 22.96 -19.48
CA SER A 4 2.58 22.73 -18.16
C SER A 4 1.57 22.76 -17.01
N ASP A 5 0.35 23.23 -17.25
CA ASP A 5 -0.61 23.44 -16.17
C ASP A 5 -1.59 22.27 -16.07
N HIS A 6 -1.51 21.59 -14.92
CA HIS A 6 -2.48 20.64 -14.35
C HIS A 6 -2.23 19.14 -14.52
N LEU A 7 -0.97 18.68 -14.62
CA LEU A 7 -0.71 17.28 -14.28
C LEU A 7 -0.79 17.11 -12.76
N HIS A 8 -1.84 16.41 -12.31
CA HIS A 8 -2.01 16.09 -10.91
C HIS A 8 -0.83 15.21 -10.48
N PRO A 9 -0.15 15.45 -9.34
CA PRO A 9 1.10 14.76 -8.97
C PRO A 9 1.06 13.22 -9.04
N TYR A 10 -0.14 12.65 -8.94
CA TYR A 10 -0.39 11.21 -8.90
C TYR A 10 -0.70 10.58 -10.26
N GLN A 11 -0.84 11.35 -11.35
CA GLN A 11 -1.25 10.84 -12.67
C GLN A 11 -0.28 9.82 -13.30
N TYR A 12 0.97 9.74 -12.83
CA TYR A 12 2.01 8.88 -13.43
C TYR A 12 2.61 7.85 -12.46
N LYS A 13 2.25 7.87 -11.17
CA LYS A 13 2.92 7.02 -10.18
C LYS A 13 2.25 5.64 -10.15
N LEU A 14 2.60 4.75 -11.08
CA LEU A 14 1.98 3.42 -11.18
C LEU A 14 2.60 2.39 -10.22
N PHE A 15 3.77 2.69 -9.64
CA PHE A 15 4.48 1.82 -8.72
C PHE A 15 5.08 2.61 -7.55
N MET A 16 5.13 1.99 -6.38
CA MET A 16 5.77 2.51 -5.18
C MET A 16 6.61 1.44 -4.51
N GLN A 17 7.70 1.83 -3.83
CA GLN A 17 8.47 0.88 -3.05
C GLN A 17 7.71 0.46 -1.79
N ALA A 18 7.88 -0.78 -1.37
CA ALA A 18 7.20 -1.31 -0.19
C ALA A 18 7.50 -0.47 1.08
N LYS A 19 8.75 -0.01 1.24
CA LYS A 19 9.16 0.88 2.34
C LYS A 19 8.46 2.24 2.33
N ASP A 20 8.05 2.74 1.17
CA ASP A 20 7.33 4.01 1.09
C ASP A 20 5.85 3.80 1.46
N LEU A 21 5.27 2.68 1.01
CA LEU A 21 3.87 2.34 1.26
C LEU A 21 3.57 2.08 2.74
N VAL A 22 4.52 1.54 3.51
CA VAL A 22 4.34 1.38 4.97
C VAL A 22 4.30 2.72 5.71
N ASN A 23 4.77 3.82 5.08
CA ASN A 23 4.74 5.17 5.64
C ASN A 23 3.48 5.97 5.25
N ILE A 24 2.59 5.40 4.44
CA ILE A 24 1.28 6.00 4.17
C ILE A 24 0.33 5.67 5.34
N GLU A 25 -0.59 6.58 5.66
CA GLU A 25 -1.62 6.33 6.66
C GLU A 25 -2.46 5.09 6.31
N ALA A 26 -2.65 4.20 7.26
CA ALA A 26 -3.42 2.98 7.05
C ALA A 26 -4.94 3.25 7.09
N GLY A 27 -5.65 2.73 6.10
CA GLY A 27 -7.10 2.84 5.93
C GLY A 27 -7.92 2.07 6.97
N ASP A 28 -7.33 1.00 7.50
CA ASP A 28 -8.04 -0.06 8.24
C ASP A 28 -8.41 0.31 9.68
N THR A 29 -8.04 1.51 10.16
CA THR A 29 -8.35 1.91 11.53
C THR A 29 -8.29 3.43 11.66
N ALA A 30 -9.42 4.05 11.97
CA ALA A 30 -9.49 5.51 12.18
C ALA A 30 -8.51 5.94 13.27
N GLY A 31 -7.50 6.75 12.93
CA GLY A 31 -6.59 7.36 13.90
C GLY A 31 -5.33 6.57 14.27
N HIS A 32 -5.00 5.46 13.59
CA HIS A 32 -3.92 4.57 14.00
C HIS A 32 -2.56 4.76 13.29
N GLY A 33 -2.39 5.85 12.54
CA GLY A 33 -1.13 6.21 11.89
C GLY A 33 -0.76 5.31 10.70
N THR A 34 0.53 5.14 10.48
CA THR A 34 1.10 4.38 9.35
C THR A 34 1.39 2.93 9.76
N LEU A 35 1.55 2.02 8.79
CA LEU A 35 2.01 0.65 9.10
C LEU A 35 3.41 0.64 9.74
N ALA A 36 4.25 1.64 9.44
CA ALA A 36 5.56 1.80 10.05
C ALA A 36 5.47 2.13 11.55
N ASN A 37 4.53 3.01 11.93
CA ASN A 37 4.37 3.47 13.32
C ASN A 37 3.46 2.55 14.15
N ASN A 38 2.66 1.69 13.52
CA ASN A 38 1.79 0.74 14.19
C ASN A 38 2.32 -0.70 14.07
N ALA A 39 3.30 -1.02 14.91
CA ALA A 39 3.97 -2.32 14.91
C ALA A 39 3.00 -3.51 15.11
N TRP A 40 1.97 -3.34 15.96
CA TRP A 40 0.98 -4.39 16.18
C TRP A 40 0.15 -4.67 14.92
N LEU A 41 -0.37 -3.63 14.26
CA LEU A 41 -1.14 -3.78 13.04
C LEU A 41 -0.28 -4.39 11.94
N ARG A 42 0.96 -3.91 11.77
CA ARG A 42 1.92 -4.46 10.83
C ARG A 42 2.16 -5.95 11.08
N GLN A 43 2.51 -6.33 12.32
CA GLN A 43 2.74 -7.74 12.64
C GLN A 43 1.50 -8.59 12.38
N ARG A 44 0.32 -8.14 12.80
CA ARG A 44 -0.93 -8.87 12.56
C ARG A 44 -1.19 -9.09 11.07
N LYS A 45 -1.00 -8.07 10.23
CA LYS A 45 -1.16 -8.19 8.77
C LYS A 45 -0.10 -9.10 8.15
N LEU A 46 1.14 -9.06 8.64
CA LEU A 46 2.20 -9.96 8.22
C LEU A 46 1.86 -11.42 8.54
N GLU A 47 1.48 -11.72 9.78
CA GLU A 47 1.11 -13.08 10.19
C GLU A 47 -0.09 -13.58 9.38
N GLN A 48 -1.11 -12.75 9.18
CA GLN A 48 -2.25 -13.10 8.33
C GLN A 48 -1.84 -13.39 6.88
N SER A 49 -0.81 -12.73 6.35
CA SER A 49 -0.31 -12.99 4.99
C SER A 49 0.41 -14.34 4.85
N LYS A 50 0.91 -14.90 5.96
CA LYS A 50 1.61 -16.20 6.00
C LYS A 50 0.66 -17.38 6.18
N VAL A 51 -0.60 -17.13 6.56
CA VAL A 51 -1.63 -18.17 6.68
C VAL A 51 -2.08 -18.59 5.28
N ARG A 52 -2.15 -19.90 5.05
CA ARG A 52 -2.74 -20.48 3.83
C ARG A 52 -4.26 -20.48 3.94
N TYR A 53 -4.95 -20.02 2.89
CA TYR A 53 -6.39 -20.20 2.78
C TYR A 53 -6.70 -21.62 2.29
N SER A 54 -7.85 -22.16 2.69
CA SER A 54 -8.23 -23.58 2.51
C SER A 54 -8.32 -24.08 1.06
N HIS A 55 -8.12 -23.19 0.08
CA HIS A 55 -8.19 -23.48 -1.36
C HIS A 55 -6.95 -23.00 -2.14
N GLU A 56 -5.88 -22.61 -1.44
CA GLU A 56 -4.64 -22.13 -2.06
C GLU A 56 -3.45 -23.05 -1.75
N ASP A 57 -2.65 -23.32 -2.78
CA ASP A 57 -1.41 -24.08 -2.64
C ASP A 57 -0.33 -23.33 -1.85
N LYS A 58 -0.44 -22.00 -1.76
CA LYS A 58 0.55 -21.10 -1.16
C LYS A 58 -0.11 -20.01 -0.34
N SER A 59 0.60 -19.45 0.63
CA SER A 59 0.15 -18.26 1.33
C SER A 59 0.31 -17.01 0.44
N LEU A 60 -0.35 -15.90 0.80
CA LEU A 60 -0.13 -14.63 0.12
C LEU A 60 1.35 -14.22 0.16
N TYR A 61 2.01 -14.44 1.31
CA TYR A 61 3.43 -14.16 1.50
C TYR A 61 4.30 -14.95 0.51
N ASP A 62 4.07 -16.25 0.37
CA ASP A 62 4.83 -17.10 -0.55
C ASP A 62 4.58 -16.70 -2.01
N SER A 63 3.33 -16.38 -2.35
CA SER A 63 2.97 -15.88 -3.68
C SER A 63 3.72 -14.59 -4.03
N ILE A 64 3.79 -13.64 -3.10
CA ILE A 64 4.54 -12.38 -3.28
C ILE A 64 6.04 -12.63 -3.36
N LYS A 65 6.58 -13.54 -2.55
CA LYS A 65 7.99 -13.88 -2.58
C LYS A 65 8.43 -14.44 -3.93
N GLU A 66 7.57 -15.22 -4.58
CA GLU A 66 7.87 -15.86 -5.86
C GLU A 66 7.56 -14.97 -7.08
N LYS A 67 6.46 -14.23 -7.03
CA LYS A 67 5.90 -13.54 -8.21
C LYS A 67 5.87 -12.02 -8.08
N GLY A 68 6.21 -11.50 -6.91
CA GLY A 68 5.95 -10.10 -6.55
C GLY A 68 4.47 -9.83 -6.29
N VAL A 69 4.14 -8.56 -6.08
CA VAL A 69 2.74 -8.14 -5.89
C VAL A 69 2.06 -8.01 -7.26
N MET A 70 1.11 -8.91 -7.54
CA MET A 70 0.44 -8.99 -8.85
C MET A 70 -0.84 -8.15 -8.96
N SER A 71 -1.47 -7.85 -7.82
CA SER A 71 -2.67 -7.00 -7.78
C SER A 71 -2.30 -5.65 -7.15
N PRO A 72 -2.71 -4.51 -7.74
CA PRO A 72 -2.41 -3.18 -7.22
C PRO A 72 -2.89 -2.95 -5.79
N VAL A 73 -2.15 -2.15 -5.01
CA VAL A 73 -2.62 -1.66 -3.71
C VAL A 73 -3.35 -0.34 -3.88
N GLY A 74 -4.47 -0.18 -3.17
CA GLY A 74 -5.34 0.99 -3.29
C GLY A 74 -4.88 2.14 -2.40
N ILE A 75 -4.63 3.30 -3.00
CA ILE A 75 -4.34 4.56 -2.32
C ILE A 75 -5.52 5.51 -2.53
N ASN A 76 -6.21 5.81 -1.43
CA ASN A 76 -7.26 6.82 -1.40
C ASN A 76 -6.67 8.22 -1.23
N LEU A 77 -7.01 9.13 -2.13
CA LEU A 77 -6.66 10.55 -2.11
C LEU A 77 -7.84 11.35 -1.57
N HIS A 78 -7.61 12.12 -0.50
CA HIS A 78 -8.62 13.02 0.06
C HIS A 78 -8.00 14.35 0.51
N LYS A 79 -8.84 15.38 0.69
CA LYS A 79 -8.41 16.67 1.25
C LYS A 79 -8.53 16.63 2.77
N ASN A 80 -7.46 17.00 3.47
CA ASN A 80 -7.51 17.22 4.91
C ASN A 80 -8.15 18.59 5.24
N GLN A 81 -8.22 18.93 6.52
CA GLN A 81 -8.82 20.20 6.99
C GLN A 81 -8.12 21.47 6.46
N SER A 82 -6.84 21.38 6.08
CA SER A 82 -6.10 22.49 5.46
C SER A 82 -6.26 22.56 3.93
N GLY A 83 -7.11 21.70 3.35
CA GLY A 83 -7.32 21.61 1.91
C GLY A 83 -6.20 20.90 1.16
N ARG A 84 -5.20 20.36 1.87
CA ARG A 84 -4.08 19.62 1.29
C ARG A 84 -4.49 18.18 0.97
N VAL A 85 -4.07 17.70 -0.18
CA VAL A 85 -4.24 16.31 -0.61
C VAL A 85 -3.36 15.41 0.24
N VAL A 86 -3.96 14.40 0.84
CA VAL A 86 -3.28 13.38 1.63
C VAL A 86 -3.61 12.00 1.10
N GLU A 87 -2.62 11.10 1.21
CA GLU A 87 -2.71 9.70 0.77
C GLU A 87 -3.10 8.81 1.94
N ARG A 88 -3.95 7.82 1.68
CA ARG A 88 -4.33 6.79 2.64
C ARG A 88 -4.32 5.42 1.96
N LEU A 89 -3.57 4.47 2.50
CA LEU A 89 -3.56 3.10 2.01
C LEU A 89 -4.90 2.44 2.36
N SER A 90 -5.86 2.43 1.44
CA SER A 90 -7.21 1.90 1.69
C SER A 90 -7.30 0.40 1.51
N ASP A 91 -6.45 -0.17 0.67
CA ASP A 91 -6.39 -1.61 0.41
C ASP A 91 -4.93 -2.06 0.21
N GLY A 92 -4.67 -3.35 0.47
CA GLY A 92 -3.36 -3.95 0.23
C GLY A 92 -2.43 -3.97 1.44
N HIS A 93 -2.93 -3.70 2.65
CA HIS A 93 -2.14 -3.74 3.89
C HIS A 93 -1.30 -5.02 4.07
N HIS A 94 -1.87 -6.20 3.80
CA HIS A 94 -1.14 -7.47 3.84
C HIS A 94 -0.06 -7.54 2.77
N ARG A 95 -0.36 -7.10 1.54
CA ARG A 95 0.59 -7.08 0.41
C ARG A 95 1.76 -6.16 0.69
N THR A 96 1.49 -4.92 1.11
CA THR A 96 2.49 -3.92 1.49
C THR A 96 3.39 -4.44 2.60
N THR A 97 2.81 -5.05 3.64
CA THR A 97 3.59 -5.55 4.78
C THR A 97 4.44 -6.76 4.40
N ALA A 98 3.87 -7.73 3.69
CA ALA A 98 4.58 -8.90 3.22
C ALA A 98 5.72 -8.52 2.26
N ALA A 99 5.45 -7.66 1.29
CA ALA A 99 6.47 -7.15 0.37
C ALA A 99 7.58 -6.40 1.10
N ASN A 100 7.25 -5.55 2.08
CA ASN A 100 8.26 -4.82 2.86
C ASN A 100 9.12 -5.76 3.72
N ASP A 101 8.54 -6.83 4.27
CA ASP A 101 9.27 -7.86 5.01
C ASP A 101 10.20 -8.68 4.10
N ILE A 102 9.76 -9.01 2.88
CA ILE A 102 10.54 -9.77 1.89
C ILE A 102 11.67 -8.92 1.31
N ASN A 103 11.35 -7.72 0.83
CA ASN A 103 12.27 -6.77 0.23
C ASN A 103 11.69 -5.33 0.32
N PRO A 104 12.21 -4.47 1.21
CA PRO A 104 11.75 -3.08 1.34
C PRO A 104 11.80 -2.26 0.05
N GLU A 105 12.70 -2.60 -0.88
CA GLU A 105 12.88 -1.93 -2.18
C GLU A 105 11.96 -2.49 -3.28
N MET A 106 11.13 -3.51 -2.99
CA MET A 106 10.21 -4.11 -3.96
C MET A 106 9.22 -3.07 -4.47
N TYR A 107 9.15 -2.91 -5.79
CA TYR A 107 8.12 -2.10 -6.42
C TYR A 107 6.78 -2.82 -6.41
N ILE A 108 5.78 -2.13 -5.88
CA ILE A 108 4.41 -2.60 -5.74
C ILE A 108 3.54 -1.76 -6.68
N PRO A 109 2.72 -2.37 -7.55
CA PRO A 109 1.75 -1.64 -8.35
C PRO A 109 0.76 -0.94 -7.42
N VAL A 110 0.45 0.33 -7.72
CA VAL A 110 -0.51 1.12 -6.96
C VAL A 110 -1.64 1.57 -7.87
N GLU A 111 -2.82 1.71 -7.29
CA GLU A 111 -3.96 2.34 -7.93
C GLU A 111 -4.47 3.47 -7.04
N TYR A 112 -4.74 4.62 -7.63
CA TYR A 112 -5.25 5.78 -6.91
C TYR A 112 -6.75 5.87 -7.07
N TRP A 113 -7.44 6.04 -5.94
CA TRP A 113 -8.87 6.25 -5.88
C TRP A 113 -9.15 7.57 -5.16
N GLY A 114 -10.25 8.24 -5.52
CA GLY A 114 -10.60 9.54 -4.96
C GLY A 114 -10.21 10.70 -5.86
N TYR A 115 -10.63 11.88 -5.42
CA TYR A 115 -11.21 12.99 -6.21
C TYR A 115 -12.69 12.81 -6.52
#